data_AF-A0A352SPF5-F1
#
_entry.id   AF-A0A352SPF5-F1
#
_cell.length_a   1.000
_cell.length_b   1.000
_cell.length_c   1.000
_cell.angle_alpha   90.00
_cell.angle_beta   90.00
_cell.angle_gamma   90.00
#
_symmetry.space_group_name_H-M   'P 1'
#
loop_
_entity.id
_entity.type
_entity.pdbx_description
1 polymer ?
#
loop_
_entity_poly.entity_id
_entity_poly.type
_entity_poly.pdbx_seq_one_letter_code
_entity_poly.pdbx_strand_id
1 'polypeptide(L)'
;LSVRPERCVVTAKKSAGTSSLDARIEELIYLGDHIRCRMTVAGNDEFIVKVPNTADQLGLQIGAESYVGWQTDDCRALDVKDA
;
A
#
# COMPACT_ATOMS: atom_id res chain seq x y z
N LEU A 1 -8.37 2.87 10.47
CA LEU A 1 -8.32 1.54 9.80
C LEU A 1 -6.90 1.01 9.92
N SER A 2 -6.75 -0.30 10.11
CA SER A 2 -5.45 -0.96 10.21
C SER A 2 -5.44 -2.17 9.28
N VAL A 3 -4.46 -2.23 8.39
CA VAL A 3 -4.22 -3.34 7.45
C VAL A 3 -2.76 -3.72 7.59
N ARG A 4 -2.45 -5.03 7.53
CA ARG A 4 -1.06 -5.46 7.58
C ARG A 4 -0.34 -5.10 6.28
N PRO A 5 0.89 -4.58 6.31
CA PRO A 5 1.61 -4.15 5.12
C PRO A 5 1.71 -5.19 4.00
N GLU A 6 1.83 -6.47 4.35
CA GLU A 6 1.91 -7.59 3.41
C GLU A 6 0.57 -8.02 2.81
N ARG A 7 -0.56 -7.47 3.29
CA ARG A 7 -1.91 -7.71 2.76
C ARG A 7 -2.37 -6.62 1.80
N CYS A 8 -1.55 -5.59 1.62
CA CYS A 8 -1.79 -4.52 0.67
C CYS A 8 -1.20 -4.88 -0.70
N VAL A 9 -1.88 -4.47 -1.76
CA VAL A 9 -1.45 -4.61 -3.16
C VAL A 9 -1.33 -3.21 -3.75
N VAL A 10 -0.21 -2.93 -4.42
CA VAL A 10 -0.01 -1.71 -5.20
C VAL A 10 -0.37 -1.99 -6.65
N THR A 11 -1.17 -1.14 -7.27
CA THR A 11 -1.65 -1.31 -8.65
C THR A 11 -1.83 0.03 -9.35
N ALA A 12 -1.63 0.07 -10.67
CA ALA A 12 -1.91 1.24 -11.50
C ALA A 12 -3.42 1.46 -11.75
N LYS A 13 -4.27 0.45 -11.46
CA LYS A 13 -5.73 0.50 -11.69
C LYS A 13 -6.48 -0.11 -10.51
N LYS A 14 -7.64 0.47 -10.18
CA LYS A 14 -8.55 -0.10 -9.16
C LYS A 14 -8.99 -1.51 -9.57
N SER A 15 -8.99 -2.43 -8.62
CA SER A 15 -9.47 -3.80 -8.79
C SER A 15 -10.91 -3.87 -8.27
N ALA A 16 -11.81 -4.51 -9.03
CA ALA A 16 -13.16 -4.77 -8.53
C ALA A 16 -13.11 -5.77 -7.37
N GLY A 17 -13.94 -5.55 -6.34
CA GLY A 17 -14.03 -6.43 -5.18
C GLY A 17 -12.95 -6.21 -4.10
N THR A 18 -12.08 -5.21 -4.25
CA THR A 18 -11.14 -4.79 -3.20
C THR A 18 -11.44 -3.37 -2.72
N SER A 19 -11.13 -3.11 -1.45
CA SER A 19 -11.02 -1.73 -0.97
C SER A 19 -9.78 -1.11 -1.61
N SER A 20 -9.86 0.15 -2.06
CA SER A 20 -8.73 0.85 -2.65
C SER A 20 -8.74 2.34 -2.34
N LEU A 21 -7.55 2.90 -2.15
CA LEU A 21 -7.30 4.32 -1.98
C LEU A 21 -6.25 4.79 -2.98
N ASP A 22 -6.34 6.06 -3.34
CA ASP A 22 -5.33 6.75 -4.15
C ASP A 22 -4.05 6.86 -3.32
N ALA A 23 -2.91 6.66 -3.98
CA ALA A 23 -1.62 6.60 -3.32
C ALA A 23 -0.48 7.08 -4.22
N ARG A 24 0.49 7.80 -3.65
CA ARG A 24 1.73 8.18 -4.34
C ARG A 24 2.92 7.47 -3.72
N ILE A 25 3.80 6.90 -4.54
CA ILE A 25 5.02 6.23 -4.07
C ILE A 25 6.05 7.29 -3.65
N GLU A 26 6.53 7.22 -2.40
CA GLU A 26 7.50 8.17 -1.85
C GLU A 26 8.90 7.56 -1.69
N GLU A 27 9.00 6.26 -1.39
CA GLU A 27 10.28 5.57 -1.19
C GLU A 27 10.15 4.09 -1.52
N LEU A 28 11.21 3.52 -2.10
CA LEU A 28 11.36 2.09 -2.35
C LEU A 28 12.68 1.62 -1.74
N ILE A 29 12.62 0.72 -0.76
CA ILE A 29 13.81 0.06 -0.18
C ILE A 29 13.76 -1.42 -0.50
N TYR A 30 14.76 -1.91 -1.22
CA TYR A 30 14.91 -3.33 -1.56
C TYR A 30 15.53 -4.10 -0.39
N LEU A 31 14.80 -5.10 0.10
CA LEU A 31 15.15 -5.90 1.28
C LEU A 31 15.20 -7.40 0.93
N GLY A 32 15.89 -7.74 -0.16
CA GLY A 32 16.08 -9.13 -0.59
C GLY A 32 14.83 -9.75 -1.21
N ASP A 33 13.94 -10.30 -0.39
CA ASP A 33 12.73 -11.00 -0.83
C ASP A 33 11.51 -10.07 -1.01
N HIS A 34 11.59 -8.84 -0.50
CA HIS A 34 10.55 -7.83 -0.65
C HIS A 34 11.10 -6.41 -0.78
N ILE A 35 10.26 -5.52 -1.27
CA ILE A 35 10.46 -4.09 -1.34
C ILE A 35 9.57 -3.46 -0.25
N ARG A 36 10.17 -2.67 0.63
CA ARG A 36 9.42 -1.78 1.52
C ARG A 36 9.06 -0.53 0.71
N CYS A 37 7.78 -0.39 0.40
CA CYS A 37 7.24 0.76 -0.31
C CYS A 37 6.59 1.71 0.71
N ARG A 38 7.10 2.94 0.81
CA ARG A 38 6.43 4.01 1.58
C ARG A 38 5.63 4.87 0.63
N MET A 39 4.42 5.21 1.03
CA MET A 39 3.43 5.87 0.18
C MET A 39 2.70 6.96 0.95
N THR A 40 2.31 8.01 0.23
CA THR A 40 1.30 8.96 0.70
C THR A 40 -0.09 8.43 0.37
N VAL A 41 -0.91 8.18 1.39
CA VAL A 41 -2.26 7.62 1.28
C VAL A 41 -3.20 8.39 2.20
N ALA A 42 -4.30 8.92 1.64
CA ALA A 42 -5.31 9.67 2.42
C ALA A 42 -4.71 10.77 3.34
N GLY A 43 -3.66 11.46 2.87
CA GLY A 43 -2.98 12.52 3.61
C GLY A 43 -1.94 12.06 4.64
N ASN A 44 -1.67 10.76 4.76
CA ASN A 44 -0.59 10.19 5.58
C ASN A 44 0.57 9.74 4.68
N ASP A 45 1.77 10.28 4.87
CA ASP A 45 3.00 10.01 4.11
C ASP A 45 3.88 8.87 4.67
N GLU A 46 3.44 8.26 5.77
CA GLU A 46 4.13 7.16 6.45
C GLU A 46 3.43 5.81 6.24
N PHE A 47 2.60 5.68 5.19
CA PHE A 47 1.91 4.42 4.90
C PHE A 47 2.87 3.41 4.25
N ILE A 48 3.11 2.27 4.92
CA ILE A 48 4.06 1.24 4.47
C ILE A 48 3.34 0.02 3.89
N VAL A 49 3.78 -0.40 2.70
CA VAL A 49 3.38 -1.65 2.05
C VAL A 49 4.60 -2.55 1.84
N LYS A 50 4.40 -3.86 1.99
CA LYS A 50 5.42 -4.85 1.63
C LYS A 50 5.07 -5.47 0.29
N VAL A 51 5.87 -5.18 -0.72
CA VAL A 51 5.70 -5.73 -2.08
C VAL A 51 6.69 -6.88 -2.28
N PRO A 52 6.27 -8.09 -2.70
CA PRO A 52 7.20 -9.15 -3.06
C PRO A 52 8.21 -8.68 -4.11
N ASN A 53 9.49 -9.05 -3.98
CA ASN A 53 10.53 -8.59 -4.92
C ASN A 53 10.36 -9.19 -6.35
N THR A 54 9.50 -10.18 -6.53
CA THR A 54 9.09 -10.66 -7.87
C THR A 54 8.15 -9.70 -8.59
N ALA A 55 7.75 -8.61 -7.93
CA ALA A 55 6.88 -7.57 -8.46
C ALA A 55 7.58 -6.59 -9.41
N ASP A 56 8.78 -6.88 -9.91
CA ASP A 56 9.49 -6.04 -10.90
C ASP A 56 8.60 -5.69 -12.13
N GLN A 57 7.54 -6.47 -12.40
CA GLN A 57 6.53 -6.17 -13.42
C GLN A 57 5.54 -5.03 -13.08
N LEU A 58 5.48 -4.55 -11.83
CA LEU A 58 4.51 -3.53 -11.39
C LEU A 58 4.92 -2.09 -11.72
N GLY A 59 6.13 -1.86 -12.25
CA GLY A 59 6.56 -0.52 -12.64
C GLY A 59 6.59 0.46 -11.46
N LEU A 60 7.01 -0.02 -10.28
CA LEU A 60 7.10 0.81 -9.08
C LEU A 60 8.15 1.89 -9.29
N GLN A 61 7.71 3.14 -9.32
CA GLN A 61 8.57 4.30 -9.51
C GLN A 61 8.25 5.34 -8.44
N ILE A 62 9.28 5.87 -7.80
CA ILE A 62 9.14 6.99 -6.86
C ILE A 62 8.49 8.18 -7.59
N GLY A 63 7.48 8.78 -6.95
CA GLY A 63 6.64 9.85 -7.48
C GLY A 63 5.47 9.38 -8.34
N ALA A 64 5.33 8.09 -8.63
CA ALA A 64 4.20 7.58 -9.41
C ALA A 64 2.90 7.60 -8.60
N GLU A 65 1.84 8.06 -9.26
CA GLU A 65 0.46 7.91 -8.80
C GLU A 65 0.00 6.46 -9.02
N SER A 66 -0.65 5.90 -8.01
CA SER A 66 -1.03 4.50 -7.94
C SER A 66 -2.25 4.33 -7.04
N TYR A 67 -2.70 3.09 -6.87
CA TYR A 67 -3.68 2.73 -5.86
C TYR A 67 -3.07 1.70 -4.93
N VAL A 68 -3.36 1.86 -3.65
CA VAL A 68 -3.17 0.81 -2.64
C VAL A 68 -4.51 0.15 -2.36
N GLY A 69 -4.56 -1.18 -2.43
CA GLY A 69 -5.78 -1.93 -2.18
C GLY A 69 -5.57 -3.14 -1.28
N TRP A 70 -6.66 -3.61 -0.68
CA TRP A 70 -6.69 -4.76 0.23
C TRP A 70 -8.05 -5.46 0.20
N GLN A 71 -8.07 -6.72 0.66
CA GLN A 71 -9.31 -7.44 0.91
C GLN A 71 -9.96 -6.91 2.19
N THR A 72 -11.28 -6.74 2.19
CA THR A 72 -12.01 -6.22 3.36
C THR A 72 -11.74 -7.04 4.63
N ASP A 73 -11.60 -8.37 4.49
CA ASP A 73 -11.32 -9.29 5.61
C ASP A 73 -9.93 -9.12 6.24
N ASP A 74 -8.98 -8.54 5.49
CA ASP A 74 -7.63 -8.21 5.98
C ASP A 74 -7.58 -6.84 6.69
N CYS A 75 -8.68 -6.07 6.65
CA CYS A 75 -8.79 -4.77 7.29
C CYS A 75 -9.49 -4.86 8.64
N ARG A 76 -8.93 -4.16 9.64
CA ARG A 76 -9.55 -4.00 10.95
C ARG A 76 -9.89 -2.54 11.18
N ALA A 77 -11.14 -2.28 11.55
CA ALA A 77 -11.51 -1.02 12.18
C ALA A 77 -10.98 -1.03 13.62
N LEU A 78 -10.43 0.09 14.05
CA LEU A 78 -10.01 0.33 15.42
C LEU A 78 -10.86 1.49 15.92
N ASP A 79 -11.29 1.42 17.18
CA ASP A 79 -11.95 2.54 17.82
C ASP A 79 -11.02 3.75 17.81
N VAL A 80 -11.57 4.93 17.52
CA VAL A 80 -10.85 6.17 17.74
C VAL A 80 -10.63 6.25 19.24
N LYS A 81 -9.37 6.28 19.68
CA LYS A 81 -9.10 6.68 21.05
C LYS A 81 -9.36 8.18 21.09
N ASP A 82 -10.32 8.58 21.91
CA ASP A 82 -10.52 9.99 22.23
C ASP A 82 -9.17 10.57 22.69
N ALA A 83 -8.80 11.70 22.10
CA ALA A 83 -7.55 12.42 22.38
C ALA A 83 -7.70 13.33 23.61
#